data_AF-A0A432GGC6-F1
#
_entry.id   AF-A0A432GGC6-F1
#
_cell.length_a   1.000
_cell.length_b   1.000
_cell.length_c   1.000
_cell.angle_alpha   90.00
_cell.angle_beta   90.00
_cell.angle_gamma   90.00
#
_symmetry.space_group_name_H-M   'P 1'
#
loop_
_entity.id
_entity.type
_entity.pdbx_description
1 polymer ?
#
loop_
_entity_poly.entity_id
_entity_poly.type
_entity_poly.pdbx_seq_one_letter_code
_entity_poly.pdbx_strand_id
1 'polypeptide(L)'
;MKIKYFVFCLVLFGLSGLPASSSAKSTKQSNWQSFQLQYQSSETSKMLVGWNGKRLVVKLKPLVGEGGYSLARRVLLSNFRSLKTIRKYSKTRRLYRNRFITFPLKVINGSIRSSALKAVFFKDKAGIGYWKHRVTFAWETTSMIAGLFTKEGIKAGHLVRYNKMRNKGNILKKGDVIKIPWKWVSPELSLRPVSLKPPLKLKQDKSGKFYAHYQMKHGETLYSSVVIRFTGRLLNDEVNQVANKLLKLNNISDAKLIQTRQKIRIPLGWLSEEYLGSQTNDVSSRKTSVKKTNKKKTKKIKSSKAVASKKKLKRGKSTQKAVAQKTKSKRKNNVHKIHVILDSGHGGRDPGASAGSRKNKDIIYEDEVVYDISKRMSKLFKKQGIIVHPTLADPNQKQPIRYLSHRHDRDEHLLVTPRYLTRNARIGVNMRVYLVNHIFKQLRKKKVPSENILFISLHGDALHSSLSGAMVYYPDHRLRRGRFILSSKIYRKRKEYISKLTYNPRDNKYSEKLSKSFGKVIINQFRKLRLRTHRVSSAVRGYLYRKGIKTLPAVLRYSKVPTSVLVEIANLNNRLDRRDLLKSKTRQQIAKAITNSVTVHFDRSSGLVAQR
;
A
#
# COMPACT_ATOMS: atom_id res chain seq x y z
N MET A 1 3.49 16.29 -70.74
CA MET A 1 3.81 15.20 -71.70
C MET A 1 4.40 14.04 -70.91
N LYS A 2 4.19 12.73 -71.14
CA LYS A 2 3.22 11.86 -71.86
C LYS A 2 3.37 10.49 -71.11
N ILE A 3 2.43 9.54 -70.95
CA ILE A 3 1.00 9.33 -71.30
C ILE A 3 0.43 8.29 -70.27
N LYS A 4 -0.85 7.87 -70.34
CA LYS A 4 -1.43 6.71 -69.62
C LYS A 4 -2.03 5.70 -70.62
N TYR A 5 -2.39 4.49 -70.13
CA TYR A 5 -3.10 3.38 -70.81
C TYR A 5 -2.19 2.48 -71.68
N PHE A 6 -2.26 1.15 -71.61
CA PHE A 6 -3.41 0.33 -72.05
C PHE A 6 -3.71 -0.94 -71.20
N VAL A 7 -4.61 -1.80 -71.70
CA VAL A 7 -5.41 -2.83 -70.98
C VAL A 7 -5.42 -4.17 -71.78
N PHE A 8 -5.70 -5.32 -71.12
CA PHE A 8 -6.08 -6.64 -71.70
C PHE A 8 -4.97 -7.38 -72.51
N CYS A 9 -5.00 -8.71 -72.79
CA CYS A 9 -5.60 -9.90 -72.15
C CYS A 9 -5.00 -11.19 -72.78
N LEU A 10 -5.58 -12.37 -72.49
CA LEU A 10 -5.26 -13.72 -72.99
C LEU A 10 -3.92 -14.29 -72.46
N VAL A 11 -3.87 -15.33 -71.62
CA VAL A 11 -4.45 -16.69 -71.71
C VAL A 11 -3.82 -17.51 -72.83
N LEU A 12 -2.91 -18.41 -72.44
CA LEU A 12 -2.65 -19.65 -73.15
C LEU A 12 -2.34 -20.74 -72.12
N PHE A 13 -3.34 -21.59 -71.87
CA PHE A 13 -3.17 -22.87 -71.17
C PHE A 13 -2.54 -23.86 -72.17
N GLY A 14 -1.45 -24.49 -71.78
CA GLY A 14 -0.75 -25.49 -72.60
C GLY A 14 0.06 -26.44 -71.71
N LEU A 15 -0.48 -27.64 -71.51
CA LEU A 15 0.20 -28.80 -70.93
C LEU A 15 1.35 -29.25 -71.86
N SER A 16 2.37 -30.01 -71.45
CA SER A 16 2.71 -30.64 -70.17
C SER A 16 4.19 -31.06 -70.18
N GLY A 17 4.86 -31.00 -69.03
CA GLY A 17 6.21 -31.56 -68.87
C GLY A 17 6.60 -31.64 -67.39
N LEU A 18 6.35 -32.79 -66.76
CA LEU A 18 6.81 -33.06 -65.40
C LEU A 18 8.30 -33.44 -65.41
N PRO A 19 9.10 -32.85 -64.52
CA PRO A 19 10.08 -33.64 -63.81
C PRO A 19 9.95 -33.53 -62.29
N ALA A 20 10.00 -34.69 -61.64
CA ALA A 20 10.33 -34.96 -60.24
C ALA A 20 9.99 -33.88 -59.19
N SER A 21 8.90 -34.12 -58.44
CA SER A 21 8.60 -33.41 -57.20
C SER A 21 9.64 -33.72 -56.10
N SER A 22 10.70 -32.90 -56.03
CA SER A 22 11.60 -32.95 -54.88
C SER A 22 10.84 -32.57 -53.60
N SER A 23 10.69 -33.53 -52.69
CA SER A 23 9.94 -33.36 -51.44
C SER A 23 10.56 -32.25 -50.59
N ALA A 24 9.86 -31.11 -50.51
CA ALA A 24 10.29 -29.98 -49.70
C ALA A 24 10.38 -30.40 -48.22
N LYS A 25 11.61 -30.39 -47.68
CA LYS A 25 11.91 -30.82 -46.30
C LYS A 25 10.99 -30.10 -45.30
N SER A 26 10.17 -30.89 -44.60
CA SER A 26 9.19 -30.42 -43.60
C SER A 26 9.77 -29.35 -42.67
N THR A 27 9.07 -28.23 -42.56
CA THR A 27 9.48 -27.10 -41.72
C THR A 27 9.36 -27.47 -40.24
N LYS A 28 10.50 -27.70 -39.57
CA LYS A 28 10.55 -28.05 -38.14
C LYS A 28 9.73 -27.07 -37.29
N GLN A 29 8.59 -27.54 -36.78
CA GLN A 29 7.72 -26.78 -35.87
C GLN A 29 8.53 -26.21 -34.69
N SER A 30 8.44 -24.89 -34.49
CA SER A 30 9.27 -24.22 -33.50
C SER A 30 8.70 -24.44 -32.09
N ASN A 31 9.47 -25.06 -31.19
CA ASN A 31 9.11 -25.38 -29.80
C ASN A 31 9.03 -24.15 -28.86
N TRP A 32 8.52 -23.01 -29.35
CA TRP A 32 8.39 -21.76 -28.60
C TRP A 32 6.93 -21.51 -28.22
N GLN A 33 6.68 -21.36 -26.92
CA GLN A 33 5.37 -21.00 -26.39
C GLN A 33 5.33 -19.51 -26.06
N SER A 34 4.22 -18.85 -26.41
CA SER A 34 4.01 -17.44 -26.09
C SER A 34 3.40 -17.25 -24.70
N PHE A 35 3.80 -16.19 -23.99
CA PHE A 35 3.24 -15.82 -22.70
C PHE A 35 3.27 -14.30 -22.45
N GLN A 36 2.51 -13.88 -21.44
CA GLN A 36 2.41 -12.50 -20.95
C GLN A 36 2.48 -12.47 -19.42
N LEU A 37 2.76 -11.31 -18.84
CA LEU A 37 2.87 -11.15 -17.38
C LEU A 37 1.50 -10.95 -16.74
N GLN A 38 1.11 -11.86 -15.83
CA GLN A 38 -0.23 -11.88 -15.22
C GLN A 38 -0.62 -10.65 -14.36
N TYR A 39 0.33 -9.73 -14.07
CA TYR A 39 0.17 -8.67 -13.06
C TYR A 39 0.74 -7.29 -13.46
N GLN A 40 0.90 -6.99 -14.76
CA GLN A 40 1.28 -5.65 -15.23
C GLN A 40 0.31 -5.13 -16.30
N SER A 41 0.28 -3.82 -16.49
CA SER A 41 -0.69 -3.08 -17.33
C SER A 41 -0.51 -3.34 -18.83
N SER A 42 -1.46 -2.83 -19.62
CA SER A 42 -1.79 -3.09 -21.03
C SER A 42 -0.70 -2.94 -22.11
N GLU A 43 0.57 -2.80 -21.76
CA GLU A 43 1.70 -2.65 -22.69
C GLU A 43 2.73 -3.80 -22.61
N THR A 44 2.39 -4.94 -22.00
CA THR A 44 3.31 -6.09 -21.95
C THR A 44 3.38 -6.79 -23.31
N SER A 45 4.45 -6.50 -24.06
CA SER A 45 4.78 -7.22 -25.31
C SER A 45 4.79 -8.74 -25.09
N LYS A 46 4.21 -9.51 -26.03
CA LYS A 46 4.26 -10.98 -26.02
C LYS A 46 5.72 -11.45 -25.89
N MET A 47 5.99 -12.30 -24.91
CA MET A 47 7.28 -12.97 -24.72
C MET A 47 7.17 -14.41 -25.20
N LEU A 48 8.30 -15.04 -25.55
CA LEU A 48 8.35 -16.46 -25.89
C LEU A 48 9.25 -17.20 -24.91
N VAL A 49 8.92 -18.43 -24.57
CA VAL A 49 9.76 -19.35 -23.80
C VAL A 49 9.94 -20.64 -24.59
N GLY A 50 11.12 -21.25 -24.51
CA GLY A 50 11.41 -22.51 -25.19
C GLY A 50 12.67 -23.18 -24.67
N TRP A 51 12.82 -24.45 -24.99
CA TRP A 51 14.06 -25.22 -24.77
C TRP A 51 15.03 -24.97 -25.94
N ASN A 52 16.28 -24.64 -25.66
CA ASN A 52 17.29 -24.37 -26.69
C ASN A 52 18.29 -25.52 -26.93
N GLY A 53 17.93 -26.74 -26.53
CA GLY A 53 18.83 -27.90 -26.52
C GLY A 53 19.55 -28.10 -25.18
N LYS A 54 19.92 -27.02 -24.47
CA LYS A 54 20.70 -27.09 -23.22
C LYS A 54 19.98 -26.54 -21.97
N ARG A 55 19.00 -25.64 -22.14
CA ARG A 55 18.23 -25.03 -21.05
C ARG A 55 16.96 -24.34 -21.56
N LEU A 56 16.05 -24.04 -20.65
CA LEU A 56 14.98 -23.07 -20.90
C LEU A 56 15.54 -21.64 -21.02
N VAL A 57 15.03 -20.92 -22.01
CA VAL A 57 15.35 -19.52 -22.29
C VAL A 57 14.07 -18.74 -22.60
N VAL A 58 14.08 -17.43 -22.35
CA VAL A 58 13.00 -16.51 -22.74
C VAL A 58 13.51 -15.53 -23.78
N LYS A 59 12.72 -15.35 -24.84
CA LYS A 59 12.86 -14.28 -25.83
C LYS A 59 11.90 -13.15 -25.48
N LEU A 60 12.41 -11.92 -25.39
CA LEU A 60 11.60 -10.70 -25.23
C LEU A 60 12.16 -9.54 -26.06
N LYS A 61 11.30 -8.56 -26.34
CA LYS A 61 11.66 -7.33 -27.06
C LYS A 61 11.87 -6.16 -26.07
N PRO A 62 12.73 -5.17 -26.40
CA PRO A 62 12.75 -3.89 -25.72
C PRO A 62 11.43 -3.12 -25.92
N LEU A 63 11.05 -2.29 -24.94
CA LEU A 63 9.92 -1.36 -25.07
C LEU A 63 10.34 -0.11 -25.87
N VAL A 64 9.36 0.69 -26.29
CA VAL A 64 9.61 1.98 -26.96
C VAL A 64 10.39 2.91 -26.02
N GLY A 65 11.48 3.51 -26.52
CA GLY A 65 12.38 4.36 -25.72
C GLY A 65 13.20 3.64 -24.65
N GLU A 66 13.20 2.30 -24.60
CA GLU A 66 13.84 1.56 -23.49
C GLU A 66 15.37 1.43 -23.66
N GLY A 67 16.11 2.29 -22.97
CA GLY A 67 17.56 2.15 -22.81
C GLY A 67 17.98 0.95 -21.94
N GLY A 68 19.22 0.48 -22.11
CA GLY A 68 19.71 -0.77 -21.51
C GLY A 68 19.65 -0.85 -19.97
N TYR A 69 19.79 0.27 -19.24
CA TYR A 69 19.60 0.29 -17.78
C TYR A 69 18.14 0.10 -17.36
N SER A 70 17.18 0.53 -18.17
CA SER A 70 15.76 0.31 -17.93
C SER A 70 15.38 -1.14 -18.26
N LEU A 71 15.88 -1.68 -19.38
CA LEU A 71 15.74 -3.09 -19.72
C LEU A 71 16.33 -4.01 -18.64
N ALA A 72 17.53 -3.71 -18.14
CA ALA A 72 18.15 -4.44 -17.03
C ALA A 72 17.28 -4.42 -15.76
N ARG A 73 16.70 -3.27 -15.41
CA ARG A 73 15.78 -3.14 -14.26
C ARG A 73 14.48 -3.92 -14.47
N ARG A 74 13.92 -3.90 -15.68
CA ARG A 74 12.66 -4.57 -16.04
C ARG A 74 12.78 -6.10 -16.11
N VAL A 75 13.92 -6.61 -16.56
CA VAL A 75 14.07 -8.03 -16.95
C VAL A 75 14.92 -8.86 -15.98
N LEU A 76 16.01 -8.30 -15.44
CA LEU A 76 17.03 -9.09 -14.74
C LEU A 76 16.80 -9.15 -13.23
N LEU A 77 17.24 -10.25 -12.61
CA LEU A 77 17.41 -10.35 -11.15
C LEU A 77 18.40 -9.29 -10.64
N SER A 78 18.31 -8.94 -9.36
CA SER A 78 19.10 -7.87 -8.72
C SER A 78 20.61 -8.03 -8.91
N ASN A 79 21.13 -9.24 -8.71
CA ASN A 79 22.55 -9.58 -8.87
C ASN A 79 23.04 -9.54 -10.33
N PHE A 80 22.17 -9.79 -11.31
CA PHE A 80 22.52 -9.75 -12.74
C PHE A 80 22.23 -8.39 -13.39
N ARG A 81 21.65 -7.42 -12.67
CA ARG A 81 21.15 -6.14 -13.17
C ARG A 81 22.30 -5.17 -13.55
N SER A 82 22.88 -5.37 -14.72
CA SER A 82 23.89 -4.47 -15.29
C SER A 82 23.72 -4.27 -16.80
N LEU A 83 24.28 -3.17 -17.31
CA LEU A 83 24.37 -2.93 -18.75
C LEU A 83 25.29 -3.96 -19.45
N LYS A 84 26.34 -4.45 -18.76
CA LYS A 84 27.22 -5.54 -19.22
C LYS A 84 26.42 -6.82 -19.49
N THR A 85 25.50 -7.18 -18.60
CA THR A 85 24.61 -8.34 -18.77
C THR A 85 23.67 -8.16 -19.96
N ILE A 86 23.09 -6.97 -20.16
CA ILE A 86 22.24 -6.71 -21.33
C ILE A 86 23.04 -6.85 -22.62
N ARG A 87 24.21 -6.20 -22.73
CA ARG A 87 25.09 -6.28 -23.91
C ARG A 87 25.51 -7.72 -24.24
N LYS A 88 25.82 -8.53 -23.20
CA LYS A 88 26.16 -9.96 -23.34
C LYS A 88 25.06 -10.77 -24.03
N TYR A 89 23.78 -10.48 -23.76
CA TYR A 89 22.65 -11.25 -24.32
C TYR A 89 22.01 -10.60 -25.56
N SER A 90 22.10 -9.27 -25.74
CA SER A 90 21.68 -8.60 -26.98
C SER A 90 22.66 -8.83 -28.15
N LYS A 91 23.93 -9.16 -27.84
CA LYS A 91 25.06 -9.19 -28.79
C LYS A 91 25.35 -7.84 -29.47
N THR A 92 24.78 -6.74 -28.97
CA THR A 92 24.84 -5.41 -29.60
C THR A 92 24.92 -4.30 -28.56
N ARG A 93 25.62 -3.20 -28.88
CA ARG A 93 25.61 -1.98 -28.05
C ARG A 93 24.27 -1.23 -28.13
N ARG A 94 23.64 -1.18 -29.31
CA ARG A 94 22.31 -0.58 -29.58
C ARG A 94 21.20 -1.62 -29.37
N LEU A 95 20.04 -1.20 -28.85
CA LEU A 95 18.86 -2.04 -28.67
C LEU A 95 17.83 -1.77 -29.77
N TYR A 96 17.28 -2.82 -30.36
CA TYR A 96 16.33 -2.71 -31.48
C TYR A 96 14.95 -3.21 -31.05
N ARG A 97 13.92 -2.36 -31.18
CA ARG A 97 12.52 -2.64 -30.76
C ARG A 97 11.98 -3.96 -31.31
N ASN A 98 12.26 -4.25 -32.58
CA ASN A 98 11.68 -5.41 -33.26
C ASN A 98 12.49 -6.71 -33.09
N ARG A 99 13.71 -6.64 -32.52
CA ARG A 99 14.62 -7.79 -32.34
C ARG A 99 14.40 -8.45 -30.97
N PHE A 100 14.23 -9.76 -30.97
CA PHE A 100 14.20 -10.53 -29.73
C PHE A 100 15.59 -10.66 -29.11
N ILE A 101 15.65 -10.46 -27.79
CA ILE A 101 16.84 -10.74 -26.96
C ILE A 101 16.55 -12.01 -26.17
N THR A 102 17.48 -12.97 -26.19
CA THR A 102 17.31 -14.29 -25.57
C THR A 102 18.07 -14.34 -24.24
N PHE A 103 17.34 -14.56 -23.14
CA PHE A 103 17.89 -14.64 -21.79
C PHE A 103 17.69 -16.04 -21.19
N PRO A 104 18.70 -16.65 -20.55
CA PRO A 104 18.52 -17.85 -19.73
C PRO A 104 17.64 -17.58 -18.51
N LEU A 105 16.77 -18.53 -18.12
CA LEU A 105 15.90 -18.36 -16.94
C LEU A 105 16.65 -17.97 -15.66
N LYS A 106 17.91 -18.43 -15.48
CA LYS A 106 18.76 -18.12 -14.30
C LYS A 106 19.05 -16.63 -14.10
N VAL A 107 19.04 -15.78 -15.14
CA VAL A 107 19.33 -14.33 -15.01
C VAL A 107 18.07 -13.46 -14.96
N ILE A 108 16.91 -14.04 -15.23
CA ILE A 108 15.63 -13.34 -15.37
C ILE A 108 14.93 -13.24 -14.02
N ASN A 109 14.29 -12.09 -13.76
CA ASN A 109 13.57 -11.86 -12.52
C ASN A 109 12.43 -12.87 -12.28
N GLY A 110 12.07 -13.01 -11.00
CA GLY A 110 11.07 -13.95 -10.53
C GLY A 110 9.72 -13.91 -11.25
N SER A 111 9.23 -12.70 -11.60
CA SER A 111 7.91 -12.51 -12.25
C SER A 111 7.88 -13.08 -13.68
N ILE A 112 8.88 -12.73 -14.50
CA ILE A 112 9.00 -13.25 -15.87
C ILE A 112 9.29 -14.75 -15.84
N ARG A 113 10.23 -15.21 -14.99
CA ARG A 113 10.56 -16.63 -14.85
C ARG A 113 9.36 -17.47 -14.40
N SER A 114 8.56 -16.99 -13.45
CA SER A 114 7.30 -17.64 -13.02
C SER A 114 6.30 -17.78 -14.17
N SER A 115 6.11 -16.70 -14.93
CA SER A 115 5.17 -16.69 -16.06
C SER A 115 5.64 -17.61 -17.20
N ALA A 116 6.95 -17.64 -17.45
CA ALA A 116 7.57 -18.56 -18.41
C ALA A 116 7.43 -20.04 -17.99
N LEU A 117 7.68 -20.37 -16.72
CA LEU A 117 7.51 -21.73 -16.20
C LEU A 117 6.05 -22.21 -16.28
N LYS A 118 5.08 -21.34 -16.00
CA LYS A 118 3.65 -21.66 -16.14
C LYS A 118 3.22 -21.91 -17.59
N ALA A 119 3.88 -21.30 -18.56
CA ALA A 119 3.64 -21.58 -19.96
C ALA A 119 4.21 -22.96 -20.34
N VAL A 120 5.51 -23.18 -20.08
CA VAL A 120 6.21 -24.45 -20.39
C VAL A 120 5.52 -25.64 -19.73
N PHE A 121 5.28 -25.54 -18.43
CA PHE A 121 4.69 -26.59 -17.61
C PHE A 121 3.23 -26.30 -17.31
N PHE A 122 2.43 -26.09 -18.37
CA PHE A 122 0.99 -25.77 -18.28
C PHE A 122 0.14 -26.83 -17.54
N LYS A 123 0.66 -28.05 -17.38
CA LYS A 123 0.03 -29.14 -16.60
C LYS A 123 0.26 -29.03 -15.09
N ASP A 124 1.16 -28.14 -14.64
CA ASP A 124 1.48 -27.93 -13.24
C ASP A 124 0.34 -27.19 -12.50
N LYS A 125 0.12 -27.56 -11.23
CA LYS A 125 -0.95 -26.97 -10.41
C LYS A 125 -0.50 -26.71 -8.97
N ALA A 126 -1.02 -25.64 -8.37
CA ALA A 126 -0.90 -25.41 -6.94
C ALA A 126 -1.74 -26.46 -6.17
N GLY A 127 -1.12 -27.13 -5.19
CA GLY A 127 -1.78 -28.10 -4.31
C GLY A 127 -1.73 -27.69 -2.84
N ILE A 128 -2.39 -28.48 -2.00
CA ILE A 128 -2.34 -28.32 -0.53
C ILE A 128 -0.94 -28.76 -0.07
N GLY A 129 -0.16 -27.84 0.50
CA GLY A 129 1.20 -28.12 0.99
C GLY A 129 2.32 -28.15 -0.07
N TYR A 130 2.02 -28.30 -1.36
CA TYR A 130 3.02 -28.42 -2.45
C TYR A 130 2.60 -27.77 -3.78
N TRP A 131 3.58 -27.40 -4.61
CA TRP A 131 3.41 -27.28 -6.06
C TRP A 131 3.42 -28.68 -6.68
N LYS A 132 2.40 -29.01 -7.49
CA LYS A 132 2.31 -30.28 -8.22
C LYS A 132 2.86 -30.06 -9.62
N HIS A 133 4.09 -30.51 -9.84
CA HIS A 133 4.66 -30.58 -11.17
C HIS A 133 4.21 -31.87 -11.86
N ARG A 134 3.90 -31.81 -13.17
CA ARG A 134 3.63 -33.00 -13.99
C ARG A 134 4.55 -33.03 -15.20
N VAL A 135 5.36 -34.08 -15.28
CA VAL A 135 6.33 -34.31 -16.37
C VAL A 135 5.58 -34.32 -17.70
N THR A 136 5.95 -33.40 -18.57
CA THR A 136 5.28 -33.10 -19.85
C THR A 136 6.20 -33.44 -21.03
N PHE A 137 7.51 -33.29 -20.88
CA PHE A 137 8.51 -33.56 -21.91
C PHE A 137 9.46 -34.70 -21.51
N ALA A 138 10.10 -35.33 -22.51
CA ALA A 138 11.05 -36.42 -22.28
C ALA A 138 12.44 -35.95 -21.80
N TRP A 139 12.80 -34.68 -22.04
CA TRP A 139 14.07 -34.08 -21.60
C TRP A 139 14.07 -33.62 -20.14
N GLU A 140 12.97 -33.82 -19.40
CA GLU A 140 12.87 -33.37 -18.02
C GLU A 140 13.64 -34.30 -17.08
N THR A 141 14.39 -33.72 -16.14
CA THR A 141 15.11 -34.46 -15.11
C THR A 141 14.81 -33.90 -13.73
N THR A 142 14.89 -34.74 -12.71
CA THR A 142 14.64 -34.35 -11.31
C THR A 142 15.59 -33.21 -10.87
N SER A 143 16.81 -33.20 -11.37
CA SER A 143 17.81 -32.13 -11.17
C SER A 143 17.42 -30.81 -11.81
N MET A 144 16.88 -30.85 -13.04
CA MET A 144 16.36 -29.66 -13.71
C MET A 144 15.14 -29.11 -12.96
N ILE A 145 14.19 -29.97 -12.59
CA ILE A 145 12.96 -29.56 -11.89
C ILE A 145 13.29 -28.92 -10.53
N ALA A 146 14.24 -29.47 -9.78
CA ALA A 146 14.79 -28.81 -8.60
C ALA A 146 15.37 -27.42 -8.94
N GLY A 147 16.31 -27.34 -9.89
CA GLY A 147 16.96 -26.07 -10.28
C GLY A 147 16.02 -25.00 -10.85
N LEU A 148 14.85 -25.39 -11.39
CA LEU A 148 13.85 -24.46 -11.92
C LEU A 148 12.85 -23.96 -10.85
N PHE A 149 12.42 -24.83 -9.95
CA PHE A 149 11.31 -24.55 -9.03
C PHE A 149 11.72 -24.29 -7.57
N THR A 150 12.84 -24.84 -7.10
CA THR A 150 13.19 -24.80 -5.67
C THR A 150 14.14 -23.66 -5.31
N LYS A 151 14.15 -23.29 -4.03
CA LYS A 151 15.12 -22.37 -3.44
C LYS A 151 16.50 -23.04 -3.32
N GLU A 152 17.51 -22.20 -3.12
CA GLU A 152 18.90 -22.64 -2.91
C GLU A 152 19.03 -23.66 -1.77
N GLY A 153 19.98 -24.59 -1.92
CA GLY A 153 20.16 -25.76 -1.03
C GLY A 153 19.30 -26.98 -1.37
N ILE A 154 18.14 -26.83 -2.02
CA ILE A 154 17.27 -27.96 -2.36
C ILE A 154 17.72 -28.64 -3.67
N LYS A 155 18.51 -29.70 -3.54
CA LYS A 155 18.98 -30.57 -4.64
C LYS A 155 17.97 -31.67 -5.02
N ALA A 156 18.13 -32.28 -6.20
CA ALA A 156 17.30 -33.38 -6.73
C ALA A 156 16.94 -34.46 -5.70
N GLY A 157 17.93 -34.98 -4.96
CA GLY A 157 17.74 -36.03 -3.94
C GLY A 157 16.76 -35.69 -2.81
N HIS A 158 16.43 -34.41 -2.60
CA HIS A 158 15.34 -34.02 -1.69
C HIS A 158 13.97 -34.31 -2.31
N LEU A 159 13.78 -34.02 -3.60
CA LEU A 159 12.55 -34.33 -4.34
C LEU A 159 12.37 -35.84 -4.46
N VAL A 160 13.44 -36.59 -4.76
CA VAL A 160 13.45 -38.05 -4.85
C VAL A 160 12.94 -38.69 -3.56
N ARG A 161 13.55 -38.35 -2.41
CA ARG A 161 13.15 -38.86 -1.09
C ARG A 161 11.73 -38.45 -0.71
N TYR A 162 11.36 -37.19 -0.93
CA TYR A 162 10.02 -36.69 -0.58
C TYR A 162 8.89 -37.34 -1.40
N ASN A 163 9.15 -37.66 -2.67
CA ASN A 163 8.17 -38.25 -3.57
C ASN A 163 8.24 -39.77 -3.68
N LYS A 164 9.14 -40.43 -2.92
CA LYS A 164 9.43 -41.88 -3.00
C LYS A 164 9.65 -42.35 -4.45
N MET A 165 10.48 -41.64 -5.20
CA MET A 165 10.62 -41.85 -6.65
C MET A 165 11.42 -43.11 -6.99
N ARG A 166 10.89 -43.94 -7.90
CA ARG A 166 11.57 -45.12 -8.48
C ARG A 166 12.93 -44.75 -9.08
N ASN A 167 13.83 -45.72 -9.16
CA ASN A 167 15.16 -45.62 -9.78
C ASN A 167 15.95 -44.37 -9.33
N LYS A 168 15.85 -44.03 -8.04
CA LYS A 168 16.45 -42.82 -7.42
C LYS A 168 16.12 -41.51 -8.15
N GLY A 169 15.03 -41.46 -8.93
CA GLY A 169 14.61 -40.31 -9.74
C GLY A 169 15.45 -40.04 -10.99
N ASN A 170 16.23 -41.03 -11.45
CA ASN A 170 17.08 -40.92 -12.64
C ASN A 170 16.28 -40.95 -13.95
N ILE A 171 15.12 -41.63 -13.97
CA ILE A 171 14.28 -41.80 -15.17
C ILE A 171 12.86 -41.28 -14.89
N LEU A 172 12.54 -40.12 -15.49
CA LEU A 172 11.18 -39.57 -15.51
C LEU A 172 10.43 -40.08 -16.75
N LYS A 173 9.20 -40.54 -16.55
CA LYS A 173 8.25 -40.89 -17.60
C LYS A 173 7.26 -39.74 -17.78
N LYS A 174 6.85 -39.45 -19.02
CA LYS A 174 5.78 -38.47 -19.29
C LYS A 174 4.54 -38.84 -18.46
N GLY A 175 3.95 -37.86 -17.81
CA GLY A 175 2.82 -38.05 -16.89
C GLY A 175 3.18 -38.22 -15.42
N ASP A 176 4.45 -38.53 -15.07
CA ASP A 176 4.91 -38.60 -13.67
C ASP A 176 4.56 -37.32 -12.89
N VAL A 177 4.29 -37.48 -11.60
CA VAL A 177 3.91 -36.38 -10.70
C VAL A 177 5.01 -36.15 -9.67
N ILE A 178 5.54 -34.93 -9.61
CA ILE A 178 6.50 -34.51 -8.59
C ILE A 178 5.86 -33.43 -7.72
N LYS A 179 5.67 -33.72 -6.43
CA LYS A 179 5.22 -32.77 -5.42
C LYS A 179 6.44 -32.01 -4.87
N ILE A 180 6.42 -30.69 -4.98
CA ILE A 180 7.46 -29.80 -4.48
C ILE A 180 6.87 -29.01 -3.29
N PRO A 181 7.22 -29.32 -2.03
CA PRO A 181 6.72 -28.63 -0.85
C PRO A 181 6.82 -27.11 -0.95
N TRP A 182 5.79 -26.38 -0.52
CA TRP A 182 5.81 -24.90 -0.56
C TRP A 182 6.99 -24.29 0.22
N LYS A 183 7.49 -24.98 1.26
CA LYS A 183 8.70 -24.60 2.01
C LYS A 183 10.01 -24.71 1.22
N TRP A 184 10.00 -25.41 0.08
CA TRP A 184 11.13 -25.63 -0.83
C TRP A 184 11.01 -24.83 -2.12
N VAL A 185 9.81 -24.45 -2.57
CA VAL A 185 9.62 -23.60 -3.77
C VAL A 185 10.35 -22.26 -3.60
N SER A 186 11.03 -21.80 -4.65
CA SER A 186 11.74 -20.51 -4.63
C SER A 186 10.77 -19.35 -4.42
N PRO A 187 10.94 -18.51 -3.37
CA PRO A 187 10.07 -17.37 -3.09
C PRO A 187 10.00 -16.39 -4.27
N GLU A 188 11.09 -16.24 -5.01
CA GLU A 188 11.17 -15.36 -6.18
C GLU A 188 10.14 -15.72 -7.25
N LEU A 189 9.80 -17.00 -7.40
CA LEU A 189 8.83 -17.46 -8.41
C LEU A 189 7.38 -17.07 -8.06
N SER A 190 7.08 -16.68 -6.83
CA SER A 190 5.72 -16.29 -6.41
C SER A 190 4.63 -17.31 -6.81
N LEU A 191 4.97 -18.60 -6.88
CA LEU A 191 4.05 -19.69 -7.26
C LEU A 191 3.11 -20.08 -6.13
N ARG A 192 3.51 -19.80 -4.87
CA ARG A 192 2.68 -20.09 -3.70
C ARG A 192 1.38 -19.29 -3.77
N PRO A 193 0.20 -19.93 -3.70
CA PRO A 193 -1.07 -19.22 -3.67
C PRO A 193 -1.07 -18.19 -2.54
N VAL A 194 -1.51 -16.98 -2.85
CA VAL A 194 -1.52 -15.87 -1.88
C VAL A 194 -2.54 -16.19 -0.79
N SER A 195 -2.07 -16.34 0.45
CA SER A 195 -2.95 -16.42 1.61
C SER A 195 -3.83 -15.17 1.64
N LEU A 196 -5.14 -15.34 1.81
CA LEU A 196 -6.09 -14.25 1.96
C LEU A 196 -6.65 -14.27 3.37
N LYS A 197 -6.75 -13.09 3.98
CA LYS A 197 -7.39 -12.94 5.28
C LYS A 197 -8.91 -12.95 5.12
N PRO A 198 -9.66 -13.47 6.11
CA PRO A 198 -11.10 -13.36 6.14
C PRO A 198 -11.56 -11.90 5.96
N PRO A 199 -12.70 -11.65 5.28
CA PRO A 199 -13.67 -12.62 4.78
C PRO A 199 -13.37 -13.18 3.38
N LEU A 200 -12.25 -12.82 2.75
CA LEU A 200 -11.95 -13.21 1.37
C LEU A 200 -11.52 -14.68 1.29
N LYS A 201 -12.08 -15.43 0.34
CA LYS A 201 -11.72 -16.82 0.04
C LYS A 201 -10.94 -16.88 -1.27
N LEU A 202 -9.77 -17.52 -1.27
CA LEU A 202 -9.01 -17.74 -2.50
C LEU A 202 -9.69 -18.85 -3.31
N LYS A 203 -10.03 -18.59 -4.59
CA LYS A 203 -10.44 -19.65 -5.53
C LYS A 203 -9.78 -19.47 -6.89
N GLN A 204 -9.67 -20.59 -7.59
CA GLN A 204 -9.21 -20.67 -8.97
C GLN A 204 -10.42 -20.72 -9.90
N ASP A 205 -10.33 -20.13 -11.09
CA ASP A 205 -11.34 -20.28 -12.15
C ASP A 205 -10.99 -21.38 -13.15
N LYS A 206 -11.87 -21.60 -14.15
CA LYS A 206 -11.68 -22.60 -15.22
C LYS A 206 -10.36 -22.42 -16.00
N SER A 207 -9.84 -21.18 -16.12
CA SER A 207 -8.57 -20.87 -16.78
C SER A 207 -7.33 -21.14 -15.93
N GLY A 208 -7.51 -21.60 -14.68
CA GLY A 208 -6.42 -21.77 -13.72
C GLY A 208 -6.01 -20.47 -13.01
N LYS A 209 -6.73 -19.36 -13.19
CA LYS A 209 -6.37 -18.06 -12.60
C LYS A 209 -7.01 -17.87 -11.23
N PHE A 210 -6.23 -17.37 -10.29
CA PHE A 210 -6.68 -17.13 -8.91
C PHE A 210 -7.33 -15.76 -8.72
N TYR A 211 -8.44 -15.75 -7.98
CA TYR A 211 -9.19 -14.56 -7.60
C TYR A 211 -9.58 -14.64 -6.11
N ALA A 212 -9.60 -13.49 -5.45
CA ALA A 212 -10.30 -13.39 -4.18
C ALA A 212 -11.80 -13.41 -4.44
N HIS A 213 -12.53 -14.20 -3.67
CA HIS A 213 -13.98 -14.24 -3.71
C HIS A 213 -14.51 -13.67 -2.40
N TYR A 214 -15.37 -12.67 -2.52
CA TYR A 214 -16.19 -12.16 -1.44
C TYR A 214 -17.63 -12.64 -1.60
N GLN A 215 -18.36 -12.80 -0.50
CA GLN A 215 -19.78 -13.12 -0.50
C GLN A 215 -20.54 -11.94 0.10
N MET A 216 -21.38 -11.30 -0.71
CA MET A 216 -22.14 -10.12 -0.31
C MET A 216 -23.07 -10.42 0.87
N LYS A 217 -23.06 -9.55 1.87
CA LYS A 217 -24.03 -9.58 2.97
C LYS A 217 -25.22 -8.67 2.67
N HIS A 218 -26.28 -8.84 3.45
CA HIS A 218 -27.44 -7.95 3.42
C HIS A 218 -27.01 -6.49 3.67
N GLY A 219 -27.53 -5.55 2.87
CA GLY A 219 -27.23 -4.12 2.96
C GLY A 219 -25.82 -3.69 2.51
N GLU A 220 -25.00 -4.58 1.95
CA GLU A 220 -23.68 -4.22 1.43
C GLU A 220 -23.72 -3.71 -0.02
N THR A 221 -22.86 -2.74 -0.35
CA THR A 221 -22.74 -2.20 -1.72
C THR A 221 -21.40 -2.56 -2.34
N LEU A 222 -21.34 -2.67 -3.68
CA LEU A 222 -20.07 -2.88 -4.40
C LEU A 222 -19.04 -1.78 -4.07
N TYR A 223 -19.49 -0.52 -3.99
CA TYR A 223 -18.63 0.65 -3.79
C TYR A 223 -17.97 0.62 -2.41
N SER A 224 -18.76 0.62 -1.32
CA SER A 224 -18.21 0.66 0.05
C SER A 224 -17.68 -0.71 0.50
N SER A 225 -18.50 -1.75 0.42
CA SER A 225 -18.25 -3.04 1.07
C SER A 225 -17.28 -3.93 0.29
N VAL A 226 -17.05 -3.66 -1.00
CA VAL A 226 -16.11 -4.43 -1.84
C VAL A 226 -14.93 -3.57 -2.31
N VAL A 227 -15.18 -2.54 -3.12
CA VAL A 227 -14.11 -1.74 -3.74
C VAL A 227 -13.31 -1.00 -2.67
N ILE A 228 -13.94 -0.13 -1.90
CA ILE A 228 -13.24 0.66 -0.88
C ILE A 228 -12.62 -0.25 0.17
N ARG A 229 -13.39 -1.21 0.68
CA ARG A 229 -12.97 -2.13 1.73
C ARG A 229 -11.76 -2.98 1.33
N PHE A 230 -11.80 -3.69 0.20
CA PHE A 230 -10.78 -4.68 -0.14
C PHE A 230 -9.65 -4.16 -1.03
N THR A 231 -9.85 -3.07 -1.76
CA THR A 231 -8.78 -2.48 -2.62
C THR A 231 -8.10 -1.27 -1.98
N GLY A 232 -8.72 -0.68 -0.96
CA GLY A 232 -8.22 0.52 -0.28
C GLY A 232 -8.30 1.80 -1.12
N ARG A 233 -8.96 1.78 -2.29
CA ARG A 233 -9.33 2.99 -3.07
C ARG A 233 -10.33 3.81 -2.26
N LEU A 234 -10.20 5.14 -2.30
CA LEU A 234 -11.05 6.05 -1.53
C LEU A 234 -11.62 7.20 -2.37
N LEU A 235 -10.83 7.73 -3.32
CA LEU A 235 -11.23 8.84 -4.19
C LEU A 235 -12.39 8.42 -5.10
N ASN A 236 -13.35 9.33 -5.31
CA ASN A 236 -14.61 9.07 -6.02
C ASN A 236 -14.38 8.38 -7.39
N ASP A 237 -13.61 9.02 -8.27
CA ASP A 237 -13.30 8.51 -9.62
C ASP A 237 -12.60 7.15 -9.59
N GLU A 238 -11.66 6.94 -8.67
CA GLU A 238 -10.95 5.66 -8.56
C GLU A 238 -11.87 4.53 -8.08
N VAL A 239 -12.78 4.82 -7.16
CA VAL A 239 -13.77 3.86 -6.67
C VAL A 239 -14.74 3.50 -7.80
N ASN A 240 -15.25 4.48 -8.54
CA ASN A 240 -16.16 4.24 -9.68
C ASN A 240 -15.46 3.47 -10.81
N GLN A 241 -14.23 3.84 -11.16
CA GLN A 241 -13.46 3.14 -12.19
C GLN A 241 -13.19 1.68 -11.82
N VAL A 242 -12.91 1.38 -10.55
CA VAL A 242 -12.70 0.00 -10.09
C VAL A 242 -14.01 -0.76 -9.97
N ALA A 243 -15.11 -0.13 -9.52
CA ALA A 243 -16.45 -0.71 -9.50
C ALA A 243 -16.87 -1.17 -10.91
N ASN A 244 -16.78 -0.28 -11.90
CA ASN A 244 -17.16 -0.59 -13.29
C ASN A 244 -16.34 -1.74 -13.88
N LYS A 245 -15.06 -1.88 -13.51
CA LYS A 245 -14.24 -3.02 -13.94
C LYS A 245 -14.56 -4.31 -13.17
N LEU A 246 -15.00 -4.23 -11.91
CA LEU A 246 -15.51 -5.40 -11.17
C LEU A 246 -16.86 -5.88 -11.70
N LEU A 247 -17.77 -4.96 -12.07
CA LEU A 247 -19.05 -5.30 -12.72
C LEU A 247 -18.80 -6.11 -14.00
N LYS A 248 -17.98 -5.59 -14.92
CA LYS A 248 -17.57 -6.29 -16.15
C LYS A 248 -16.87 -7.64 -15.88
N LEU A 249 -16.04 -7.75 -14.85
CA LEU A 249 -15.36 -9.01 -14.48
C LEU A 249 -16.32 -10.09 -13.94
N ASN A 250 -17.47 -9.68 -13.40
CA ASN A 250 -18.44 -10.57 -12.75
C ASN A 250 -19.71 -10.78 -13.59
N ASN A 251 -19.74 -10.27 -14.84
CA ASN A 251 -20.91 -10.30 -15.73
C ASN A 251 -22.16 -9.68 -15.08
N ILE A 252 -21.99 -8.52 -14.44
CA ILE A 252 -23.07 -7.76 -13.81
C ILE A 252 -23.22 -6.43 -14.56
N SER A 253 -24.42 -6.11 -15.03
CA SER A 253 -24.71 -4.87 -15.78
C SER A 253 -24.77 -3.64 -14.88
N ASP A 254 -25.55 -3.70 -13.80
CA ASP A 254 -25.70 -2.64 -12.79
C ASP A 254 -25.36 -3.18 -11.38
N ALA A 255 -24.64 -2.37 -10.59
CA ALA A 255 -24.36 -2.65 -9.19
C ALA A 255 -25.63 -2.75 -8.31
N LYS A 256 -26.76 -2.17 -8.73
CA LYS A 256 -28.06 -2.34 -8.04
C LYS A 256 -28.61 -3.76 -8.12
N LEU A 257 -28.25 -4.53 -9.15
CA LEU A 257 -28.71 -5.91 -9.37
C LEU A 257 -27.94 -6.94 -8.52
N ILE A 258 -27.01 -6.50 -7.67
CA ILE A 258 -26.19 -7.39 -6.85
C ILE A 258 -27.02 -7.98 -5.71
N GLN A 259 -27.29 -9.28 -5.77
CA GLN A 259 -28.12 -9.98 -4.81
C GLN A 259 -27.37 -10.28 -3.49
N THR A 260 -28.12 -10.38 -2.40
CA THR A 260 -27.60 -10.89 -1.12
C THR A 260 -27.04 -12.31 -1.31
N ARG A 261 -25.91 -12.62 -0.66
CA ARG A 261 -25.11 -13.86 -0.84
C ARG A 261 -24.47 -14.06 -2.22
N GLN A 262 -24.62 -13.15 -3.20
CA GLN A 262 -23.90 -13.23 -4.47
C GLN A 262 -22.37 -13.15 -4.25
N LYS A 263 -21.62 -13.89 -5.07
CA LYS A 263 -20.16 -14.02 -4.95
C LYS A 263 -19.47 -13.07 -5.92
N ILE A 264 -18.70 -12.11 -5.40
CA ILE A 264 -17.93 -11.15 -6.20
C ILE A 264 -16.47 -11.61 -6.30
N ARG A 265 -15.99 -11.78 -7.52
CA ARG A 265 -14.60 -12.05 -7.89
C ARG A 265 -13.80 -10.74 -7.91
N ILE A 266 -12.66 -10.73 -7.25
CA ILE A 266 -11.76 -9.58 -7.13
C ILE A 266 -10.35 -10.01 -7.56
N PRO A 267 -9.68 -9.30 -8.50
CA PRO A 267 -8.30 -9.60 -8.89
C PRO A 267 -7.34 -9.46 -7.70
N LEU A 268 -6.48 -10.45 -7.47
CA LEU A 268 -5.55 -10.45 -6.33
C LEU A 268 -4.63 -9.21 -6.31
N GLY A 269 -4.19 -8.74 -7.48
CA GLY A 269 -3.34 -7.56 -7.61
C GLY A 269 -4.02 -6.23 -7.30
N TRP A 270 -5.33 -6.21 -7.05
CA TRP A 270 -6.06 -5.00 -6.63
C TRP A 270 -6.29 -4.94 -5.12
N LEU A 271 -6.05 -6.02 -4.39
CA LEU A 271 -6.28 -6.07 -2.96
C LEU A 271 -5.31 -5.17 -2.19
N SER A 272 -5.79 -4.51 -1.15
CA SER A 272 -4.94 -3.83 -0.18
C SER A 272 -4.10 -4.85 0.61
N GLU A 273 -2.87 -4.48 0.95
CA GLU A 273 -1.90 -5.36 1.63
C GLU A 273 -2.43 -5.91 2.97
N GLU A 274 -3.41 -5.26 3.57
CA GLU A 274 -4.05 -5.69 4.81
C GLU A 274 -4.86 -7.00 4.65
N TYR A 275 -5.36 -7.34 3.46
CA TYR A 275 -6.05 -8.62 3.20
C TYR A 275 -5.13 -9.71 2.66
N LEU A 276 -3.88 -9.37 2.34
CA LEU A 276 -2.87 -10.36 1.96
C LEU A 276 -2.26 -10.94 3.24
N GLY A 277 -2.25 -12.27 3.35
CA GLY A 277 -1.52 -12.98 4.39
C GLY A 277 -0.02 -12.81 4.19
N SER A 278 0.73 -12.66 5.28
CA SER A 278 2.17 -12.50 5.19
C SER A 278 2.81 -13.79 4.65
N GLN A 279 3.70 -13.65 3.65
CA GLN A 279 4.54 -14.75 3.15
C GLN A 279 5.68 -15.10 4.13
N THR A 280 5.43 -14.94 5.43
CA THR A 280 6.39 -15.19 6.50
C THR A 280 6.30 -16.65 6.93
N ASN A 281 7.44 -17.32 6.87
CA ASN A 281 7.75 -18.67 7.34
C ASN A 281 6.70 -19.34 8.25
N ASP A 282 6.22 -20.48 7.75
CA ASP A 282 5.36 -21.42 8.46
C ASP A 282 6.23 -22.24 9.44
N VAL A 283 6.59 -21.63 10.58
CA VAL A 283 7.24 -22.28 11.72
C VAL A 283 6.64 -21.71 13.01
N SER A 284 6.20 -22.60 13.89
CA SER A 284 5.65 -22.34 15.23
C SER A 284 4.35 -21.52 15.32
N SER A 285 3.23 -22.20 15.08
CA SER A 285 2.09 -22.12 16.02
C SER A 285 1.27 -23.40 15.98
N ARG A 286 1.87 -24.52 16.42
CA ARG A 286 1.08 -25.65 16.93
C ARG A 286 0.41 -25.17 18.22
N LYS A 287 -0.80 -24.63 18.11
CA LYS A 287 -1.70 -24.52 19.27
C LYS A 287 -2.02 -25.93 19.72
N THR A 288 -1.55 -26.30 20.91
CA THR A 288 -1.94 -27.51 21.62
C THR A 288 -3.46 -27.50 21.80
N SER A 289 -4.13 -28.41 21.10
CA SER A 289 -5.57 -28.62 21.21
C SER A 289 -5.86 -29.46 22.46
N VAL A 290 -5.92 -28.82 23.62
CA VAL A 290 -6.43 -29.46 24.83
C VAL A 290 -7.94 -29.66 24.67
N LYS A 291 -8.34 -30.89 24.31
CA LYS A 291 -9.72 -31.35 24.39
C LYS A 291 -10.14 -31.31 25.86
N LYS A 292 -11.09 -30.45 26.24
CA LYS A 292 -11.86 -30.64 27.47
C LYS A 292 -12.99 -31.61 27.19
N THR A 293 -12.78 -32.89 27.49
CA THR A 293 -13.85 -33.89 27.60
C THR A 293 -14.44 -33.85 29.00
N ASN A 294 -15.72 -33.54 29.12
CA ASN A 294 -16.47 -33.73 30.36
C ASN A 294 -16.62 -35.24 30.65
N LYS A 295 -16.26 -35.66 31.87
CA LYS A 295 -16.81 -36.89 32.49
C LYS A 295 -17.00 -36.65 33.98
N LYS A 296 -18.26 -36.76 34.45
CA LYS A 296 -18.59 -36.90 35.88
C LYS A 296 -18.09 -38.27 36.36
N LYS A 297 -17.55 -38.35 37.59
CA LYS A 297 -17.77 -39.48 38.53
C LYS A 297 -17.32 -39.13 39.96
N THR A 298 -18.32 -38.87 40.80
CA THR A 298 -18.52 -39.31 42.21
C THR A 298 -17.36 -39.72 43.14
N LYS A 299 -17.42 -39.14 44.36
CA LYS A 299 -17.17 -39.73 45.72
C LYS A 299 -15.91 -40.59 45.96
N LYS A 300 -15.05 -40.15 46.90
CA LYS A 300 -15.04 -40.66 48.30
C LYS A 300 -14.21 -39.78 49.25
N ILE A 301 -14.37 -40.03 50.55
CA ILE A 301 -13.88 -39.26 51.71
C ILE A 301 -12.62 -39.90 52.29
N LYS A 302 -11.71 -39.08 52.83
CA LYS A 302 -10.87 -39.24 54.06
C LYS A 302 -9.76 -38.17 54.03
N SER A 303 -9.21 -37.57 55.09
CA SER A 303 -9.62 -37.25 56.47
C SER A 303 -8.32 -36.88 57.23
N SER A 304 -8.13 -35.64 57.69
CA SER A 304 -7.35 -35.35 58.92
C SER A 304 -7.32 -33.85 59.28
N LYS A 305 -7.73 -33.57 60.53
CA LYS A 305 -7.31 -32.53 61.50
C LYS A 305 -6.69 -31.21 60.95
N ALA A 306 -7.33 -30.05 61.17
CA ALA A 306 -7.21 -29.20 62.39
C ALA A 306 -5.79 -28.60 62.55
N VAL A 307 -5.59 -27.31 62.80
CA VAL A 307 -6.17 -26.50 63.89
C VAL A 307 -6.67 -25.12 63.41
N ALA A 308 -7.62 -24.53 64.14
CA ALA A 308 -8.17 -23.20 63.89
C ALA A 308 -7.72 -22.18 64.95
N SER A 309 -7.60 -20.91 64.57
CA SER A 309 -7.78 -19.78 65.49
C SER A 309 -8.75 -18.76 64.90
N LYS A 310 -9.78 -18.43 65.70
CA LYS A 310 -10.81 -17.40 65.44
C LYS A 310 -10.15 -16.00 65.67
N LYS A 311 -10.72 -14.83 65.33
CA LYS A 311 -12.11 -14.41 65.60
C LYS A 311 -12.46 -13.05 64.94
N LYS A 312 -13.69 -12.97 64.41
CA LYS A 312 -14.64 -11.82 64.27
C LYS A 312 -14.26 -10.48 63.59
N LEU A 313 -15.08 -10.19 62.57
CA LEU A 313 -15.59 -8.88 62.13
C LEU A 313 -15.82 -7.84 63.25
N LYS A 314 -15.70 -6.55 62.88
CA LYS A 314 -16.78 -5.55 63.07
C LYS A 314 -16.93 -4.64 61.83
N ARG A 315 -18.19 -4.30 61.50
CA ARG A 315 -18.58 -3.22 60.56
C ARG A 315 -18.52 -1.87 61.28
N GLY A 316 -18.14 -0.81 60.59
CA GLY A 316 -18.29 0.59 61.05
C GLY A 316 -18.30 1.54 59.85
N LYS A 317 -19.30 2.42 59.78
CA LYS A 317 -19.41 3.50 58.77
C LYS A 317 -18.67 4.75 59.28
N SER A 318 -17.92 5.47 58.45
CA SER A 318 -17.94 6.94 58.38
C SER A 318 -16.98 7.54 57.34
N THR A 319 -17.23 8.81 56.99
CA THR A 319 -16.27 9.80 56.46
C THR A 319 -15.57 9.54 55.12
N GLN A 320 -16.32 9.79 54.05
CA GLN A 320 -15.76 10.48 52.88
C GLN A 320 -15.21 11.87 53.29
N LYS A 321 -13.89 12.04 53.49
CA LYS A 321 -13.19 13.35 53.46
C LYS A 321 -11.64 13.29 53.56
N ALA A 322 -10.99 12.32 52.90
CA ALA A 322 -9.51 12.20 52.98
C ALA A 322 -8.79 11.64 51.73
N VAL A 323 -9.29 11.90 50.50
CA VAL A 323 -8.59 11.47 49.26
C VAL A 323 -8.51 12.61 48.24
N ALA A 324 -7.96 13.74 48.67
CA ALA A 324 -7.80 14.93 47.82
C ALA A 324 -6.37 15.52 47.81
N GLN A 325 -5.35 14.80 48.30
CA GLN A 325 -3.93 15.19 48.20
C GLN A 325 -3.00 13.99 48.50
N LYS A 326 -2.54 13.24 47.48
CA LYS A 326 -1.24 12.48 47.43
C LYS A 326 -1.07 11.59 46.18
N THR A 327 -1.14 12.16 44.97
CA THR A 327 -0.55 11.55 43.76
C THR A 327 0.14 12.58 42.85
N LYS A 328 0.98 13.46 43.43
CA LYS A 328 2.05 14.13 42.68
C LYS A 328 3.28 13.21 42.65
N SER A 329 3.21 12.10 41.89
CA SER A 329 4.41 11.29 41.66
C SER A 329 5.41 12.08 40.81
N LYS A 330 6.68 12.09 41.25
CA LYS A 330 7.77 12.93 40.69
C LYS A 330 7.87 12.76 39.16
N ARG A 331 7.50 13.81 38.41
CA ARG A 331 7.90 13.94 36.99
C ARG A 331 9.42 14.07 36.96
N LYS A 332 10.14 13.17 36.26
CA LYS A 332 11.50 13.51 35.80
C LYS A 332 11.39 14.77 34.93
N ASN A 333 12.17 15.80 35.25
CA ASN A 333 12.09 17.12 34.62
C ASN A 333 12.43 17.03 33.12
N ASN A 334 11.42 16.95 32.27
CA ASN A 334 11.60 17.11 30.82
C ASN A 334 11.74 18.61 30.53
N VAL A 335 12.97 19.11 30.66
CA VAL A 335 13.33 20.55 30.57
C VAL A 335 12.87 21.19 29.26
N HIS A 336 12.74 20.41 28.20
CA HIS A 336 12.31 20.89 26.89
C HIS A 336 10.78 20.83 26.72
N LYS A 337 10.17 21.99 26.45
CA LYS A 337 8.76 22.12 26.04
C LYS A 337 8.47 21.29 24.78
N ILE A 338 7.20 20.96 24.56
CA ILE A 338 6.74 20.28 23.32
C ILE A 338 6.56 21.33 22.22
N HIS A 339 7.01 21.02 21.01
CA HIS A 339 6.91 21.87 19.82
C HIS A 339 6.04 21.20 18.75
N VAL A 340 4.93 21.85 18.36
CA VAL A 340 4.06 21.39 17.27
C VAL A 340 4.22 22.31 16.07
N ILE A 341 4.76 21.79 14.97
CA ILE A 341 4.70 22.43 13.65
C ILE A 341 3.30 22.14 13.10
N LEU A 342 2.47 23.18 13.04
CA LEU A 342 1.05 23.09 12.71
C LEU A 342 0.80 23.66 11.31
N ASP A 343 0.32 22.80 10.42
CA ASP A 343 0.22 23.08 9.00
C ASP A 343 -1.25 23.03 8.58
N SER A 344 -1.87 24.19 8.41
CA SER A 344 -3.21 24.28 7.80
C SER A 344 -3.04 24.14 6.30
N GLY A 345 -3.57 23.08 5.68
CA GLY A 345 -3.46 22.82 4.24
C GLY A 345 -3.96 23.97 3.36
N HIS A 346 -3.65 23.89 2.06
CA HIS A 346 -4.27 24.73 1.02
C HIS A 346 -4.09 26.26 1.24
N GLY A 347 -5.12 27.07 1.04
CA GLY A 347 -5.15 28.52 1.25
C GLY A 347 -4.83 29.33 -0.01
N GLY A 348 -5.15 30.61 0.03
CA GLY A 348 -4.96 31.55 -1.07
C GLY A 348 -5.86 31.20 -2.26
N ARG A 349 -5.29 31.12 -3.47
CA ARG A 349 -6.06 30.70 -4.66
C ARG A 349 -6.29 29.18 -4.73
N ASP A 350 -5.82 28.40 -3.76
CA ASP A 350 -6.00 26.95 -3.68
C ASP A 350 -7.00 26.64 -2.54
N PRO A 351 -8.31 26.52 -2.82
CA PRO A 351 -9.34 26.19 -1.80
C PRO A 351 -9.24 24.77 -1.26
N GLY A 352 -8.33 23.95 -1.79
CA GLY A 352 -8.38 22.50 -1.63
C GLY A 352 -9.70 21.92 -2.14
N ALA A 353 -10.23 20.95 -1.41
CA ALA A 353 -11.54 20.38 -1.66
C ALA A 353 -12.66 21.42 -1.37
N SER A 354 -13.47 21.71 -2.39
CA SER A 354 -14.67 22.54 -2.27
C SER A 354 -15.92 21.68 -2.49
N ALA A 355 -16.93 21.79 -1.65
CA ALA A 355 -18.15 20.95 -1.75
C ALA A 355 -19.39 21.61 -1.13
N GLY A 356 -20.57 21.09 -1.48
CA GLY A 356 -21.87 21.62 -1.05
C GLY A 356 -22.48 22.62 -2.05
N SER A 357 -23.61 23.22 -1.70
CA SER A 357 -24.26 24.24 -2.55
C SER A 357 -25.01 25.31 -1.75
N ARG A 358 -25.20 26.50 -2.35
CA ARG A 358 -25.95 27.61 -1.72
C ARG A 358 -27.38 27.20 -1.39
N LYS A 359 -28.05 26.48 -2.31
CA LYS A 359 -29.41 25.91 -2.13
C LYS A 359 -29.51 25.02 -0.89
N ASN A 360 -28.48 24.20 -0.62
CA ASN A 360 -28.45 23.31 0.54
C ASN A 360 -27.91 23.97 1.82
N LYS A 361 -27.48 25.24 1.75
CA LYS A 361 -26.80 25.98 2.83
C LYS A 361 -25.63 25.18 3.44
N ASP A 362 -24.88 24.46 2.60
CA ASP A 362 -23.81 23.54 3.03
C ASP A 362 -22.47 23.68 2.28
N ILE A 363 -22.23 24.83 1.62
CA ILE A 363 -20.93 25.16 1.01
C ILE A 363 -19.83 25.13 2.07
N ILE A 364 -18.70 24.52 1.71
CA ILE A 364 -17.47 24.53 2.49
C ILE A 364 -16.25 24.52 1.56
N TYR A 365 -15.22 25.25 1.97
CA TYR A 365 -13.87 25.24 1.39
C TYR A 365 -12.91 24.62 2.41
N GLU A 366 -11.90 23.89 1.95
CA GLU A 366 -11.04 23.08 2.82
C GLU A 366 -10.14 23.96 3.68
N ASP A 367 -9.50 24.96 3.07
CA ASP A 367 -8.61 25.93 3.69
C ASP A 367 -9.28 26.69 4.85
N GLU A 368 -10.44 27.30 4.60
CA GLU A 368 -11.28 27.98 5.60
C GLU A 368 -11.50 27.14 6.86
N VAL A 369 -11.93 25.87 6.68
CA VAL A 369 -12.27 25.00 7.81
C VAL A 369 -11.03 24.48 8.54
N VAL A 370 -9.96 24.12 7.82
CA VAL A 370 -8.73 23.66 8.47
C VAL A 370 -7.99 24.81 9.15
N TYR A 371 -8.10 26.03 8.63
CA TYR A 371 -7.49 27.21 9.22
C TYR A 371 -8.17 27.59 10.55
N ASP A 372 -9.51 27.69 10.59
CA ASP A 372 -10.24 27.93 11.85
C ASP A 372 -9.92 26.86 12.91
N ILE A 373 -9.84 25.58 12.53
CA ILE A 373 -9.44 24.49 13.44
C ILE A 373 -7.99 24.67 13.90
N SER A 374 -7.07 25.11 13.03
CA SER A 374 -5.69 25.39 13.40
C SER A 374 -5.58 26.52 14.43
N LYS A 375 -6.43 27.56 14.35
CA LYS A 375 -6.50 28.66 15.32
C LYS A 375 -7.04 28.20 16.66
N ARG A 376 -8.05 27.32 16.66
CA ARG A 376 -8.57 26.67 17.88
C ARG A 376 -7.53 25.80 18.55
N MET A 377 -6.84 24.96 17.78
CA MET A 377 -5.73 24.13 18.27
C MET A 377 -4.62 25.00 18.85
N SER A 378 -4.26 26.10 18.20
CA SER A 378 -3.23 27.03 18.68
C SER A 378 -3.59 27.64 20.05
N LYS A 379 -4.85 28.04 20.26
CA LYS A 379 -5.33 28.48 21.60
C LYS A 379 -5.23 27.37 22.65
N LEU A 380 -5.63 26.14 22.31
CA LEU A 380 -5.58 25.01 23.24
C LEU A 380 -4.13 24.61 23.59
N PHE A 381 -3.23 24.57 22.61
CA PHE A 381 -1.81 24.29 22.81
C PHE A 381 -1.12 25.35 23.68
N LYS A 382 -1.39 26.65 23.44
CA LYS A 382 -0.86 27.74 24.30
C LYS A 382 -1.29 27.55 25.76
N LYS A 383 -2.55 27.19 26.01
CA LYS A 383 -3.06 26.88 27.37
C LYS A 383 -2.41 25.64 28.02
N GLN A 384 -1.82 24.75 27.22
CA GLN A 384 -1.10 23.55 27.69
C GLN A 384 0.43 23.76 27.78
N GLY A 385 0.94 24.97 27.54
CA GLY A 385 2.38 25.25 27.51
C GLY A 385 3.11 24.68 26.28
N ILE A 386 2.37 24.22 25.27
CA ILE A 386 2.90 23.67 24.02
C ILE A 386 3.17 24.80 23.03
N ILE A 387 4.37 24.83 22.45
CA ILE A 387 4.81 25.87 21.52
C ILE A 387 4.37 25.49 20.10
N VAL A 388 3.63 26.37 19.43
CA VAL A 388 3.10 26.14 18.08
C VAL A 388 3.88 26.94 17.05
N HIS A 389 4.21 26.29 15.93
CA HIS A 389 4.92 26.87 14.78
C HIS A 389 3.99 26.74 13.56
N PRO A 390 3.15 27.74 13.27
CA PRO A 390 2.24 27.70 12.12
C PRO A 390 3.01 27.78 10.80
N THR A 391 2.46 27.20 9.72
CA THR A 391 3.03 27.31 8.36
C THR A 391 2.29 28.30 7.45
N LEU A 392 1.05 28.65 7.79
CA LEU A 392 0.15 29.51 7.04
C LEU A 392 -0.39 30.62 7.97
N ALA A 393 -0.62 31.82 7.43
CA ALA A 393 -1.37 32.88 8.09
C ALA A 393 -2.38 33.52 7.13
N ASP A 394 -3.61 33.62 7.62
CA ASP A 394 -4.68 34.45 7.10
C ASP A 394 -4.60 35.83 7.82
N PRO A 395 -4.45 36.95 7.10
CA PRO A 395 -4.50 38.32 7.63
C PRO A 395 -5.82 38.69 8.32
N ASN A 396 -6.95 38.23 7.76
CA ASN A 396 -8.31 38.59 8.16
C ASN A 396 -8.79 37.75 9.36
N GLN A 397 -8.50 36.45 9.37
CA GLN A 397 -8.85 35.55 10.47
C GLN A 397 -7.76 35.48 11.57
N LYS A 398 -7.68 36.53 12.39
CA LYS A 398 -6.79 36.53 13.58
C LYS A 398 -7.24 35.58 14.70
N GLN A 399 -8.54 35.21 14.78
CA GLN A 399 -9.15 34.41 15.86
C GLN A 399 -10.09 33.32 15.32
N PRO A 400 -10.45 32.27 16.10
CA PRO A 400 -11.50 31.33 15.69
C PRO A 400 -12.86 32.00 15.49
N ILE A 401 -13.60 31.60 14.44
CA ILE A 401 -14.84 32.24 14.00
C ILE A 401 -16.09 31.38 14.29
N ARG A 402 -17.23 32.03 14.52
CA ARG A 402 -18.52 31.36 14.83
C ARG A 402 -19.09 30.68 13.57
N TYR A 403 -19.08 31.37 12.44
CA TYR A 403 -19.55 30.88 11.15
C TYR A 403 -18.39 30.89 10.15
N LEU A 404 -18.35 29.91 9.24
CA LEU A 404 -17.42 29.92 8.11
C LEU A 404 -17.98 30.83 7.01
N SER A 405 -17.11 31.39 6.18
CA SER A 405 -17.54 32.20 5.03
C SER A 405 -18.26 31.34 3.97
N HIS A 406 -19.23 31.93 3.28
CA HIS A 406 -19.87 31.35 2.08
C HIS A 406 -19.16 31.77 0.77
N ARG A 407 -18.09 32.56 0.89
CA ARG A 407 -17.19 32.99 -0.19
C ARG A 407 -15.78 32.52 0.18
N HIS A 408 -15.03 32.04 -0.80
CA HIS A 408 -13.62 31.65 -0.63
C HIS A 408 -12.76 32.90 -0.44
N ASP A 409 -12.14 33.07 0.73
CA ASP A 409 -11.03 34.02 0.90
C ASP A 409 -9.80 33.50 0.13
N ARG A 410 -8.89 34.41 -0.25
CA ARG A 410 -7.77 34.10 -1.17
C ARG A 410 -6.48 34.78 -0.79
N ASP A 411 -6.38 35.33 0.41
CA ASP A 411 -5.26 36.14 0.86
C ASP A 411 -4.26 35.39 1.77
N GLU A 412 -4.40 34.08 1.98
CA GLU A 412 -3.57 33.37 2.95
C GLU A 412 -2.13 33.13 2.45
N HIS A 413 -1.20 33.46 3.35
CA HIS A 413 0.23 33.50 3.08
C HIS A 413 0.95 32.35 3.78
N LEU A 414 1.75 31.59 3.02
CA LEU A 414 2.76 30.72 3.61
C LEU A 414 3.86 31.53 4.27
N LEU A 415 4.20 31.13 5.49
CA LEU A 415 5.18 31.76 6.38
C LEU A 415 6.64 31.40 6.03
N VAL A 416 6.93 31.27 4.73
CA VAL A 416 8.29 31.33 4.19
C VAL A 416 8.80 32.78 4.19
N THR A 417 10.11 32.98 4.00
CA THR A 417 10.75 34.32 4.06
C THR A 417 11.40 34.64 2.71
N PRO A 418 10.96 35.68 1.96
CA PRO A 418 9.75 36.47 2.19
C PRO A 418 8.48 35.62 2.02
N ARG A 419 7.34 36.12 2.51
CA ARG A 419 6.04 35.41 2.47
C ARG A 419 5.62 35.03 1.05
N TYR A 420 4.81 33.99 0.94
CA TYR A 420 4.25 33.56 -0.35
C TYR A 420 2.72 33.46 -0.25
N LEU A 421 2.04 34.38 -0.92
CA LEU A 421 0.61 34.27 -1.20
C LEU A 421 0.36 33.00 -2.02
N THR A 422 -0.53 32.13 -1.55
CA THR A 422 -0.67 30.76 -2.06
C THR A 422 -1.40 30.73 -3.41
N ARG A 423 -0.71 31.15 -4.48
CA ARG A 423 -1.28 31.27 -5.84
C ARG A 423 -1.29 29.96 -6.64
N ASN A 424 -0.55 28.94 -6.21
CA ASN A 424 -0.42 27.66 -6.92
C ASN A 424 -0.17 26.52 -5.93
N ALA A 425 -1.08 25.55 -5.90
CA ALA A 425 -1.05 24.38 -5.01
C ALA A 425 0.30 23.64 -5.00
N ARG A 426 0.89 23.39 -6.18
CA ARG A 426 2.16 22.66 -6.30
C ARG A 426 3.34 23.45 -5.75
N ILE A 427 3.36 24.77 -5.97
CA ILE A 427 4.39 25.65 -5.41
C ILE A 427 4.22 25.76 -3.90
N GLY A 428 3.00 26.00 -3.40
CA GLY A 428 2.68 26.06 -1.98
C GLY A 428 3.08 24.78 -1.22
N VAL A 429 2.71 23.61 -1.74
CA VAL A 429 3.11 22.32 -1.16
C VAL A 429 4.64 22.11 -1.12
N ASN A 430 5.38 22.58 -2.13
CA ASN A 430 6.84 22.54 -2.11
C ASN A 430 7.44 23.56 -1.13
N MET A 431 6.83 24.74 -0.97
CA MET A 431 7.22 25.72 0.05
C MET A 431 7.01 25.19 1.46
N ARG A 432 5.88 24.51 1.74
CA ARG A 432 5.62 23.81 3.01
C ARG A 432 6.72 22.78 3.32
N VAL A 433 7.19 22.02 2.33
CA VAL A 433 8.34 21.10 2.49
C VAL A 433 9.61 21.84 2.92
N TYR A 434 9.92 23.01 2.35
CA TYR A 434 11.07 23.80 2.80
C TYR A 434 10.86 24.35 4.21
N LEU A 435 9.72 24.98 4.48
CA LEU A 435 9.39 25.62 5.74
C LEU A 435 9.41 24.65 6.94
N VAL A 436 8.72 23.51 6.83
CA VAL A 436 8.66 22.50 7.91
C VAL A 436 10.05 21.96 8.23
N ASN A 437 10.87 21.70 7.22
CA ASN A 437 12.25 21.24 7.42
C ASN A 437 13.17 22.35 7.96
N HIS A 438 12.94 23.61 7.61
CA HIS A 438 13.66 24.75 8.15
C HIS A 438 13.34 24.93 9.64
N ILE A 439 12.06 24.97 10.02
CA ILE A 439 11.62 25.06 11.43
C ILE A 439 12.23 23.92 12.24
N PHE A 440 12.14 22.68 11.77
CA PHE A 440 12.79 21.53 12.41
C PHE A 440 14.30 21.72 12.59
N LYS A 441 15.02 22.19 11.56
CA LYS A 441 16.46 22.50 11.63
C LYS A 441 16.76 23.56 12.70
N GLN A 442 15.96 24.63 12.79
CA GLN A 442 16.16 25.68 13.79
C GLN A 442 15.88 25.18 15.22
N LEU A 443 14.84 24.37 15.43
CA LEU A 443 14.56 23.75 16.72
C LEU A 443 15.69 22.80 17.15
N ARG A 444 16.24 21.99 16.23
CA ARG A 444 17.41 21.15 16.51
C ARG A 444 18.67 21.96 16.81
N LYS A 445 18.89 23.12 16.15
CA LYS A 445 19.97 24.06 16.53
C LYS A 445 19.79 24.59 17.96
N LYS A 446 18.56 24.89 18.37
CA LYS A 446 18.20 25.27 19.76
C LYS A 446 18.19 24.08 20.74
N LYS A 447 18.92 23.00 20.43
CA LYS A 447 19.04 21.77 21.23
C LYS A 447 17.71 21.08 21.60
N VAL A 448 16.58 21.38 20.95
CA VAL A 448 15.29 20.74 21.24
C VAL A 448 15.32 19.25 20.84
N PRO A 449 14.98 18.31 21.73
CA PRO A 449 14.90 16.88 21.42
C PRO A 449 13.97 16.59 20.24
N SER A 450 14.36 15.62 19.40
CA SER A 450 13.66 15.32 18.14
C SER A 450 12.26 14.75 18.35
N GLU A 451 12.10 14.03 19.45
CA GLU A 451 10.92 13.40 20.02
C GLU A 451 9.94 14.43 20.57
N ASN A 452 10.41 15.61 21.01
CA ASN A 452 9.58 16.71 21.48
C ASN A 452 9.05 17.58 20.32
N ILE A 453 9.37 17.25 19.06
CA ILE A 453 8.93 17.99 17.86
C ILE A 453 7.98 17.12 17.02
N LEU A 454 6.74 17.59 16.82
CA LEU A 454 5.76 16.95 15.94
C LEU A 454 5.43 17.83 14.75
N PHE A 455 5.02 17.19 13.66
CA PHE A 455 4.42 17.83 12.50
C PHE A 455 2.99 17.30 12.31
N ILE A 456 2.03 18.23 12.31
CA ILE A 456 0.60 17.95 12.10
C ILE A 456 0.12 18.82 10.95
N SER A 457 -0.20 18.19 9.83
CA SER A 457 -0.87 18.82 8.70
C SER A 457 -2.37 18.55 8.77
N LEU A 458 -3.21 19.57 8.60
CA LEU A 458 -4.67 19.51 8.67
C LEU A 458 -5.25 19.68 7.27
N HIS A 459 -6.13 18.76 6.88
CA HIS A 459 -6.76 18.68 5.56
C HIS A 459 -8.21 18.20 5.68
N GLY A 460 -8.97 18.31 4.59
CA GLY A 460 -10.36 17.85 4.44
C GLY A 460 -10.50 17.03 3.16
N ASP A 461 -10.69 15.72 3.33
CA ASP A 461 -10.65 14.73 2.25
C ASP A 461 -11.80 14.92 1.24
N ALA A 462 -11.56 14.60 -0.05
CA ALA A 462 -12.59 14.54 -1.10
C ALA A 462 -12.78 13.10 -1.59
N LEU A 463 -13.22 12.22 -0.69
CA LEU A 463 -13.42 10.80 -0.97
C LEU A 463 -14.76 10.54 -1.69
N HIS A 464 -15.02 9.29 -2.07
CA HIS A 464 -16.34 8.83 -2.47
C HIS A 464 -17.41 9.22 -1.41
N SER A 465 -18.56 9.73 -1.83
CA SER A 465 -19.54 10.39 -0.96
C SER A 465 -20.13 9.48 0.14
N SER A 466 -20.15 8.16 -0.07
CA SER A 466 -20.56 7.17 0.95
C SER A 466 -19.58 6.97 2.11
N LEU A 467 -18.40 7.62 2.07
CA LEU A 467 -17.44 7.61 3.18
C LEU A 467 -17.61 8.84 4.08
N SER A 468 -17.25 8.71 5.35
CA SER A 468 -17.48 9.73 6.37
C SER A 468 -16.47 9.60 7.52
N GLY A 469 -16.10 10.75 8.09
CA GLY A 469 -15.31 10.87 9.30
C GLY A 469 -13.81 10.86 9.09
N ALA A 470 -13.10 11.27 10.13
CA ALA A 470 -11.67 11.55 10.08
C ALA A 470 -10.78 10.34 9.72
N MET A 471 -9.66 10.65 9.08
CA MET A 471 -8.56 9.74 8.73
C MET A 471 -7.21 10.36 9.06
N VAL A 472 -6.18 9.52 9.24
CA VAL A 472 -4.80 9.99 9.45
C VAL A 472 -3.85 9.25 8.52
N TYR A 473 -3.12 10.01 7.71
CA TYR A 473 -1.99 9.53 6.93
C TYR A 473 -0.68 9.66 7.71
N TYR A 474 0.12 8.60 7.69
CA TYR A 474 1.50 8.56 8.19
C TYR A 474 2.46 8.23 7.04
N PRO A 475 3.75 8.60 7.10
CA PRO A 475 4.71 8.27 6.05
C PRO A 475 5.11 6.78 6.07
N ASP A 476 4.56 5.97 5.16
CA ASP A 476 5.12 4.63 4.86
C ASP A 476 6.55 4.78 4.32
N HIS A 477 7.51 4.14 4.99
CA HIS A 477 8.93 4.31 4.68
C HIS A 477 9.30 3.86 3.25
N ARG A 478 8.49 2.96 2.66
CA ARG A 478 8.68 2.42 1.29
C ARG A 478 8.33 3.44 0.21
N LEU A 479 7.53 4.47 0.54
CA LEU A 479 7.08 5.52 -0.36
C LEU A 479 7.83 6.85 -0.17
N ARG A 480 8.61 6.98 0.91
CA ARG A 480 9.57 8.08 1.06
C ARG A 480 10.69 7.97 0.04
N ARG A 481 11.20 9.12 -0.40
CA ARG A 481 12.33 9.21 -1.34
C ARG A 481 13.56 9.74 -0.59
N GLY A 482 14.74 9.20 -0.90
CA GLY A 482 15.98 9.62 -0.23
C GLY A 482 16.44 11.05 -0.54
N ARG A 483 15.82 11.73 -1.54
CA ARG A 483 16.19 13.09 -1.97
C ARG A 483 14.95 13.90 -2.41
N PHE A 484 14.98 15.21 -2.15
CA PHE A 484 14.10 16.23 -2.73
C PHE A 484 14.98 17.36 -3.28
N ILE A 485 14.81 17.67 -4.57
CA ILE A 485 15.64 18.59 -5.36
C ILE A 485 14.68 19.36 -6.28
N LEU A 486 14.75 20.69 -6.24
CA LEU A 486 14.02 21.60 -7.13
C LEU A 486 14.94 22.78 -7.45
N SER A 487 14.91 23.28 -8.69
CA SER A 487 15.88 24.27 -9.19
C SER A 487 15.29 25.65 -9.55
N SER A 488 13.97 25.87 -9.37
CA SER A 488 13.30 27.10 -9.83
C SER A 488 13.62 28.36 -9.01
N LYS A 489 13.72 29.51 -9.70
CA LYS A 489 13.95 30.86 -9.14
C LYS A 489 12.98 31.21 -8.00
N ILE A 490 11.73 30.74 -8.05
CA ILE A 490 10.73 31.03 -7.00
C ILE A 490 11.08 30.45 -5.63
N TYR A 491 11.73 29.28 -5.59
CA TYR A 491 12.20 28.66 -4.35
C TYR A 491 13.53 29.29 -3.91
N ARG A 492 14.47 29.53 -4.83
CA ARG A 492 15.78 30.14 -4.52
C ARG A 492 15.67 31.49 -3.81
N LYS A 493 14.60 32.26 -4.08
CA LYS A 493 14.27 33.51 -3.38
C LYS A 493 13.89 33.35 -1.89
N ARG A 494 13.81 32.15 -1.32
CA ARG A 494 13.33 31.91 0.04
C ARG A 494 14.44 31.48 1.00
N LYS A 495 14.47 32.03 2.21
CA LYS A 495 15.43 31.70 3.29
C LYS A 495 15.39 30.22 3.71
N GLU A 496 14.24 29.57 3.51
CA GLU A 496 14.00 28.17 3.85
C GLU A 496 14.52 27.20 2.77
N TYR A 497 14.86 27.69 1.58
CA TYR A 497 15.28 26.87 0.46
C TYR A 497 16.64 26.19 0.70
N ILE A 498 16.69 24.92 0.32
CA ILE A 498 17.93 24.15 0.26
C ILE A 498 17.90 23.39 -1.07
N SER A 499 18.96 23.52 -1.89
CA SER A 499 19.03 22.93 -3.24
C SER A 499 18.80 21.41 -3.25
N LYS A 500 19.19 20.72 -2.18
CA LYS A 500 19.12 19.26 -2.03
C LYS A 500 18.83 18.88 -0.58
N LEU A 501 17.60 18.45 -0.31
CA LEU A 501 17.24 17.79 0.95
C LEU A 501 17.45 16.27 0.82
N THR A 502 18.10 15.67 1.81
CA THR A 502 18.38 14.22 1.90
C THR A 502 17.68 13.58 3.10
N TYR A 503 17.32 12.30 2.97
CA TYR A 503 16.58 11.52 3.98
C TYR A 503 17.17 10.11 4.14
N ASN A 504 17.48 9.70 5.38
CA ASN A 504 18.06 8.39 5.66
C ASN A 504 16.97 7.29 5.72
N PRO A 505 17.15 6.12 5.10
CA PRO A 505 16.25 4.99 5.24
C PRO A 505 15.99 4.51 6.68
N ARG A 506 16.95 4.67 7.60
CA ARG A 506 16.77 4.33 9.03
C ARG A 506 15.73 5.26 9.68
N ASP A 507 15.93 6.57 9.56
CA ASP A 507 15.02 7.60 10.07
C ASP A 507 13.60 7.45 9.50
N ASN A 508 13.49 7.09 8.22
CA ASN A 508 12.19 6.85 7.58
C ASN A 508 11.43 5.67 8.20
N LYS A 509 12.12 4.57 8.55
CA LYS A 509 11.51 3.44 9.28
C LYS A 509 11.11 3.80 10.71
N TYR A 510 11.89 4.65 11.38
CA TYR A 510 11.57 5.14 12.71
C TYR A 510 10.37 6.09 12.70
N SER A 511 10.36 7.04 11.77
CA SER A 511 9.27 8.00 11.54
C SER A 511 7.95 7.29 11.22
N GLU A 512 7.96 6.22 10.42
CA GLU A 512 6.76 5.41 10.19
C GLU A 512 6.17 4.87 11.50
N LYS A 513 6.99 4.27 12.37
CA LYS A 513 6.54 3.66 13.63
C LYS A 513 5.91 4.70 14.55
N LEU A 514 6.60 5.84 14.76
CA LEU A 514 6.11 6.92 15.62
C LEU A 514 4.81 7.53 15.08
N SER A 515 4.81 7.92 13.81
CA SER A 515 3.67 8.58 13.16
C SER A 515 2.44 7.67 13.09
N LYS A 516 2.63 6.36 12.84
CA LYS A 516 1.56 5.36 12.87
C LYS A 516 0.99 5.15 14.29
N SER A 517 1.84 5.21 15.31
CA SER A 517 1.40 5.17 16.71
C SER A 517 0.58 6.42 17.05
N PHE A 518 1.10 7.61 16.72
CA PHE A 518 0.43 8.88 16.96
C PHE A 518 -0.91 9.00 16.22
N GLY A 519 -0.99 8.59 14.96
CA GLY A 519 -2.25 8.55 14.20
C GLY A 519 -3.33 7.66 14.83
N LYS A 520 -2.95 6.56 15.49
CA LYS A 520 -3.90 5.76 16.29
C LYS A 520 -4.39 6.51 17.53
N VAL A 521 -3.53 7.29 18.19
CA VAL A 521 -3.94 8.13 19.33
C VAL A 521 -4.94 9.19 18.89
N ILE A 522 -4.71 9.87 17.75
CA ILE A 522 -5.66 10.84 17.16
C ILE A 522 -7.03 10.19 16.93
N ILE A 523 -7.10 9.10 16.15
CA ILE A 523 -8.36 8.42 15.85
C ILE A 523 -9.08 7.93 17.11
N ASN A 524 -8.35 7.52 18.15
CA ASN A 524 -8.93 7.15 19.44
C ASN A 524 -9.50 8.37 20.21
N GLN A 525 -8.88 9.55 20.14
CA GLN A 525 -9.44 10.77 20.74
C GLN A 525 -10.69 11.25 20.01
N PHE A 526 -10.75 11.15 18.67
CA PHE A 526 -11.98 11.42 17.91
C PHE A 526 -13.12 10.53 18.41
N ARG A 527 -12.88 9.22 18.51
CA ARG A 527 -13.87 8.25 19.03
C ARG A 527 -14.29 8.55 20.47
N LYS A 528 -13.34 8.91 21.36
CA LYS A 528 -13.63 9.29 22.75
C LYS A 528 -14.56 10.52 22.83
N LEU A 529 -14.41 11.47 21.91
CA LEU A 529 -15.28 12.65 21.79
C LEU A 529 -16.51 12.43 20.89
N ARG A 530 -16.84 11.16 20.56
CA ARG A 530 -17.95 10.76 19.69
C ARG A 530 -17.94 11.38 18.27
N LEU A 531 -16.78 11.88 17.82
CA LEU A 531 -16.58 12.37 16.47
C LEU A 531 -16.52 11.20 15.48
N ARG A 532 -16.98 11.43 14.25
CA ARG A 532 -16.95 10.43 13.19
C ARG A 532 -15.52 10.17 12.73
N THR A 533 -15.18 8.89 12.59
CA THR A 533 -13.90 8.39 12.05
C THR A 533 -14.22 7.38 10.97
N HIS A 534 -13.43 7.32 9.90
CA HIS A 534 -13.62 6.32 8.84
C HIS A 534 -13.73 4.89 9.40
N ARG A 535 -14.71 4.12 8.88
CA ARG A 535 -15.05 2.77 9.38
C ARG A 535 -14.96 1.66 8.33
N VAL A 536 -14.86 1.99 7.04
CA VAL A 536 -14.95 0.99 5.95
C VAL A 536 -13.61 0.28 5.70
N SER A 537 -12.49 0.95 5.95
CA SER A 537 -11.13 0.40 5.97
C SER A 537 -10.30 1.11 7.06
N SER A 538 -9.00 0.85 7.17
CA SER A 538 -8.19 1.47 8.23
C SER A 538 -8.26 3.01 8.18
N ALA A 539 -8.65 3.63 9.30
CA ALA A 539 -8.62 5.08 9.48
C ALA A 539 -7.20 5.64 9.67
N VAL A 540 -6.19 4.78 9.88
CA VAL A 540 -4.77 5.16 10.00
C VAL A 540 -3.97 4.46 8.91
N ARG A 541 -3.43 5.21 7.95
CA ARG A 541 -2.90 4.66 6.69
C ARG A 541 -1.51 5.18 6.37
N GLY A 542 -0.64 4.30 5.88
CA GLY A 542 0.71 4.68 5.43
C GLY A 542 0.75 5.30 4.03
N TYR A 543 -0.37 5.24 3.29
CA TYR A 543 -0.43 5.64 1.90
C TYR A 543 -1.86 5.93 1.45
N LEU A 544 -1.95 6.77 0.42
CA LEU A 544 -3.13 6.97 -0.39
C LEU A 544 -2.89 6.48 -1.82
N TYR A 545 -3.95 6.34 -2.60
CA TYR A 545 -3.86 5.99 -4.01
C TYR A 545 -4.17 7.23 -4.87
N ARG A 546 -3.43 7.42 -5.96
CA ARG A 546 -3.75 8.36 -7.05
C ARG A 546 -3.39 7.74 -8.40
N LYS A 547 -4.30 7.82 -9.38
CA LYS A 547 -4.16 7.26 -10.74
C LYS A 547 -3.62 5.83 -10.74
N GLY A 548 -4.18 4.96 -9.89
CA GLY A 548 -3.73 3.56 -9.79
C GLY A 548 -2.55 3.32 -8.83
N ILE A 549 -1.77 4.34 -8.47
CA ILE A 549 -0.44 4.20 -7.84
C ILE A 549 -0.48 4.59 -6.36
N LYS A 550 0.22 3.83 -5.49
CA LYS A 550 0.43 4.19 -4.08
C LYS A 550 1.36 5.39 -3.96
N THR A 551 0.97 6.37 -3.14
CA THR A 551 1.71 7.63 -2.99
C THR A 551 1.53 8.21 -1.58
N LEU A 552 2.33 9.23 -1.29
CA LEU A 552 2.29 10.04 -0.07
C LEU A 552 2.03 11.51 -0.40
N PRO A 553 1.31 12.26 0.44
CA PRO A 553 1.36 13.72 0.46
C PRO A 553 2.82 14.20 0.53
N ALA A 554 3.18 15.26 -0.19
CA ALA A 554 4.59 15.66 -0.31
C ALA A 554 5.19 16.08 1.05
N VAL A 555 4.42 16.74 1.90
CA VAL A 555 4.82 17.11 3.27
C VAL A 555 5.18 15.88 4.12
N LEU A 556 4.47 14.76 4.00
CA LEU A 556 4.83 13.50 4.68
C LEU A 556 6.00 12.78 4.01
N ARG A 557 6.07 12.84 2.67
CA ARG A 557 7.13 12.19 1.87
C ARG A 557 8.51 12.81 2.11
N TYR A 558 8.54 14.10 2.43
CA TYR A 558 9.74 14.93 2.53
C TYR A 558 9.80 15.73 3.84
N SER A 559 9.40 15.12 4.97
CA SER A 559 9.58 15.72 6.31
C SER A 559 10.72 15.03 7.06
N LYS A 560 11.62 15.83 7.65
CA LYS A 560 12.65 15.37 8.60
C LYS A 560 12.13 15.21 10.04
N VAL A 561 10.92 15.68 10.34
CA VAL A 561 10.31 15.57 11.68
C VAL A 561 9.94 14.11 11.95
N PRO A 562 10.43 13.47 13.03
CA PRO A 562 10.20 12.05 13.28
C PRO A 562 8.71 11.68 13.37
N THR A 563 7.94 12.42 14.17
CA THR A 563 6.48 12.24 14.29
C THR A 563 5.78 13.21 13.34
N SER A 564 5.42 12.72 12.15
CA SER A 564 4.78 13.47 11.06
C SER A 564 3.46 12.84 10.65
N VAL A 565 2.34 13.55 10.80
CA VAL A 565 1.01 13.08 10.38
C VAL A 565 0.28 14.13 9.55
N LEU A 566 -0.59 13.66 8.66
CA LEU A 566 -1.59 14.48 7.98
C LEU A 566 -2.96 13.96 8.41
N VAL A 567 -3.79 14.85 8.95
CA VAL A 567 -5.09 14.56 9.54
C VAL A 567 -6.16 15.10 8.62
N GLU A 568 -6.86 14.18 7.96
CA GLU A 568 -8.07 14.45 7.20
C GLU A 568 -9.21 14.56 8.20
N ILE A 569 -9.72 15.76 8.47
CA ILE A 569 -10.65 16.00 9.59
C ILE A 569 -12.04 15.39 9.35
N ALA A 570 -12.44 15.30 8.08
CA ALA A 570 -13.70 14.74 7.59
C ALA A 570 -13.62 14.58 6.05
N ASN A 571 -14.62 13.95 5.44
CA ASN A 571 -14.80 13.87 3.98
C ASN A 571 -15.77 14.96 3.51
N LEU A 572 -15.29 16.01 2.84
CA LEU A 572 -16.13 17.13 2.40
C LEU A 572 -17.15 16.72 1.32
N ASN A 573 -16.97 15.62 0.61
CA ASN A 573 -17.99 15.09 -0.30
C ASN A 573 -19.22 14.51 0.44
N ASN A 574 -19.11 14.20 1.74
CA ASN A 574 -20.21 13.68 2.53
C ASN A 574 -21.06 14.81 3.15
N ARG A 575 -22.36 14.82 2.87
CA ARG A 575 -23.29 15.87 3.32
C ARG A 575 -23.35 15.99 4.85
N LEU A 576 -23.27 14.88 5.58
CA LEU A 576 -23.29 14.93 7.05
C LEU A 576 -21.97 15.49 7.59
N ASP A 577 -20.82 15.13 7.01
CA ASP A 577 -19.51 15.68 7.38
C ASP A 577 -19.50 17.22 7.22
N ARG A 578 -19.95 17.75 6.07
CA ARG A 578 -20.08 19.21 5.85
C ARG A 578 -20.99 19.89 6.88
N ARG A 579 -22.21 19.37 7.09
CA ARG A 579 -23.18 19.93 8.03
C ARG A 579 -22.65 19.97 9.47
N ASP A 580 -21.79 19.03 9.85
CA ASP A 580 -21.13 19.06 11.16
C ASP A 580 -19.96 20.06 11.19
N LEU A 581 -19.12 20.12 10.15
CA LEU A 581 -18.00 21.07 10.07
C LEU A 581 -18.43 22.54 10.08
N LEU A 582 -19.61 22.87 9.53
CA LEU A 582 -20.18 24.22 9.57
C LEU A 582 -20.49 24.70 10.99
N LYS A 583 -20.65 23.80 11.97
CA LYS A 583 -20.91 24.13 13.38
C LYS A 583 -19.59 24.42 14.12
N SER A 584 -19.44 25.64 14.67
CA SER A 584 -18.29 26.02 15.53
C SER A 584 -18.02 25.02 16.67
N LYS A 585 -19.07 24.46 17.28
CA LYS A 585 -18.97 23.44 18.33
C LYS A 585 -18.23 22.18 17.86
N THR A 586 -18.49 21.69 16.65
CA THR A 586 -17.78 20.55 16.06
C THR A 586 -16.32 20.89 15.79
N ARG A 587 -16.03 22.04 15.17
CA ARG A 587 -14.66 22.50 14.90
C ARG A 587 -13.84 22.60 16.20
N GLN A 588 -14.48 23.05 17.28
CA GLN A 588 -13.89 23.06 18.62
C GLN A 588 -13.66 21.66 19.20
N GLN A 589 -14.57 20.70 19.00
CA GLN A 589 -14.39 19.31 19.42
C GLN A 589 -13.27 18.61 18.63
N ILE A 590 -13.16 18.85 17.32
CA ILE A 590 -12.06 18.36 16.47
C ILE A 590 -10.72 18.90 16.97
N ALA A 591 -10.62 20.21 17.19
CA ALA A 591 -9.43 20.83 17.77
C ALA A 591 -9.06 20.21 19.13
N LYS A 592 -10.05 20.00 20.02
CA LYS A 592 -9.85 19.33 21.31
C LYS A 592 -9.38 17.88 21.14
N ALA A 593 -9.90 17.12 20.18
CA ALA A 593 -9.48 15.75 19.90
C ALA A 593 -8.00 15.68 19.49
N ILE A 594 -7.59 16.54 18.55
CA ILE A 594 -6.21 16.58 18.04
C ILE A 594 -5.25 17.10 19.12
N THR A 595 -5.58 18.20 19.82
CA THR A 595 -4.73 18.71 20.90
C THR A 595 -4.56 17.70 22.04
N ASN A 596 -5.65 17.06 22.51
CA ASN A 596 -5.56 16.00 23.53
C ASN A 596 -4.72 14.81 23.08
N SER A 597 -4.68 14.51 21.77
CA SER A 597 -3.88 13.40 21.25
C SER A 597 -2.38 13.64 21.42
N VAL A 598 -1.93 14.90 21.37
CA VAL A 598 -0.52 15.27 21.62
C VAL A 598 -0.18 14.99 23.07
N THR A 599 -0.96 15.50 24.03
CA THR A 599 -0.75 15.24 25.47
C THR A 599 -0.64 13.74 25.76
N VAL A 600 -1.63 12.95 25.30
CA VAL A 600 -1.67 11.50 25.50
C VAL A 600 -0.53 10.76 24.79
N HIS A 601 0.00 11.28 23.69
CA HIS A 601 1.16 10.70 23.01
C HIS A 601 2.44 10.87 23.85
N PHE A 602 2.64 12.03 24.47
CA PHE A 602 3.77 12.27 25.36
C PHE A 602 3.66 11.52 26.69
N ASP A 603 2.50 11.53 27.34
CA ASP A 603 2.28 10.79 28.61
C ASP A 603 2.61 9.29 28.46
N ARG A 604 2.20 8.69 27.34
CA ARG A 604 2.53 7.29 26.98
C ARG A 604 4.01 7.05 26.68
N SER A 605 4.70 8.06 26.16
CA SER A 605 6.12 7.95 25.81
C SER A 605 7.00 8.06 27.06
N SER A 606 6.61 8.90 28.03
CA SER A 606 7.24 8.99 29.36
C SER A 606 7.22 7.64 30.10
N GLY A 607 6.10 6.91 30.04
CA GLY A 607 5.98 5.59 30.67
C GLY A 607 6.89 4.50 30.08
N LEU A 608 7.25 4.61 28.79
CA LEU A 608 8.17 3.67 28.13
C LEU A 608 9.66 4.00 28.37
N VAL A 609 9.97 5.23 28.78
CA VAL A 609 11.33 5.64 29.18
C VAL A 609 11.61 5.33 30.65
N ALA A 610 10.58 5.18 31.48
CA ALA A 610 10.72 4.76 32.88
C ALA A 610 10.93 3.24 33.07
N GLN A 611 10.94 2.46 31.98
CA GLN A 611 11.18 1.00 31.97
C GLN A 611 12.45 0.64 31.17
N ARG A 612 13.45 1.53 31.18
CA ARG A 612 14.77 1.35 30.59
C ARG A 612 15.84 1.90 31.52
#